data_AF-A0A351MPJ3-F1
#
_entry.id   AF-A0A351MPJ3-F1
#
_cell.length_a   1.000
_cell.length_b   1.000
_cell.length_c   1.000
_cell.angle_alpha   90.00
_cell.angle_beta   90.00
_cell.angle_gamma   90.00
#
_symmetry.space_group_name_H-M   'P 1'
#
loop_
_entity.id
_entity.type
_entity.pdbx_description
1 polymer ?
#
loop_
_entity_poly.entity_id
_entity_poly.type
_entity_poly.pdbx_seq_one_letter_code
_entity_poly.pdbx_strand_id
1 'polypeptide(L)' 'MLIVKVSETADGTIIAETARQQLARFTGQTRQDVINYLQHKARQCGEQLRIVESFDEPEGAERLTERDIRHMMKRNF' A
#
# COMPACT_ATOMS: atom_id res chain seq x y z
N MET A 1 -4.90 9.21 -10.23
CA MET A 1 -4.82 7.75 -9.96
C MET A 1 -4.61 7.54 -8.47
N LEU A 2 -5.58 6.92 -7.80
CA LEU A 2 -5.59 6.62 -6.38
C LEU A 2 -5.21 5.14 -6.15
N ILE A 3 -4.26 4.88 -5.26
CA ILE A 3 -3.90 3.52 -4.84
C ILE A 3 -4.51 3.29 -3.47
N VAL A 4 -5.34 2.26 -3.36
CA VAL A 4 -6.04 1.90 -2.13
C VAL A 4 -5.74 0.45 -1.78
N LYS A 5 -5.44 0.19 -0.51
CA LYS A 5 -5.43 -1.16 0.04
C LYS A 5 -6.76 -1.40 0.73
N VAL A 6 -7.34 -2.58 0.46
CA VAL A 6 -8.58 -3.03 1.09
C VAL A 6 -8.26 -4.28 1.90
N SER A 7 -8.35 -4.17 3.22
CA SER A 7 -8.09 -5.26 4.17
C SER A 7 -9.35 -5.60 4.95
N GLU A 8 -9.41 -6.84 5.44
CA GLU A 8 -10.49 -7.34 6.29
C GLU A 8 -9.92 -7.69 7.66
N THR A 9 -10.55 -7.20 8.72
CA THR A 9 -10.16 -7.50 10.10
C THR A 9 -10.89 -8.75 10.60
N ALA A 10 -10.40 -9.33 11.71
CA ALA A 10 -10.94 -10.57 12.27
C ALA A 10 -12.42 -10.50 12.70
N ASP A 11 -12.93 -9.29 12.95
CA ASP A 11 -14.34 -9.02 13.25
C ASP A 11 -15.21 -8.82 11.99
N GLY A 12 -14.65 -9.00 10.79
CA GLY A 12 -15.34 -8.81 9.52
C GLY A 12 -15.49 -7.35 9.08
N THR A 13 -14.80 -6.40 9.72
CA THR A 13 -14.75 -5.01 9.25
C THR A 13 -13.80 -4.89 8.05
N ILE A 14 -14.26 -4.26 6.97
CA ILE A 14 -13.42 -3.93 5.82
C ILE A 14 -12.83 -2.54 6.01
N ILE A 15 -11.52 -2.41 5.86
CA ILE A 15 -10.78 -1.15 5.97
C ILE A 15 -10.23 -0.78 4.60
N ALA A 16 -10.56 0.42 4.13
CA ALA A 16 -9.97 1.02 2.94
C ALA A 16 -8.96 2.10 3.37
N GLU A 17 -7.73 1.98 2.91
CA GLU A 17 -6.63 2.86 3.30
C GLU A 17 -5.75 3.22 2.10
N THR A 18 -5.10 4.37 2.18
CA THR A 18 -3.98 4.77 1.32
C THR A 18 -2.69 4.58 2.12
N ALA A 19 -1.54 4.69 1.46
CA ALA A 19 -0.24 4.61 2.14
C ALA A 19 -0.05 5.65 3.26
N ARG A 20 -0.84 6.75 3.28
CA ARG A 20 -0.70 7.84 4.25
C ARG A 20 -1.75 7.81 5.36
N GLN A 21 -2.94 7.29 5.06
CA GLN A 21 -4.07 7.37 5.97
C GLN A 21 -5.17 6.37 5.60
N GLN A 22 -5.94 5.99 6.62
CA GLN A 22 -7.20 5.28 6.46
C GLN A 22 -8.26 6.21 5.87
N LEU A 23 -8.98 5.74 4.84
CA LEU A 23 -10.07 6.50 4.21
C LEU A 23 -11.41 6.21 4.86
N ALA A 24 -11.71 4.94 5.11
CA ALA A 24 -13.01 4.50 5.61
C ALA A 24 -12.97 3.10 6.24
N ARG A 25 -13.98 2.81 7.06
CA ARG A 25 -14.29 1.48 7.62
C ARG A 25 -15.70 1.10 7.23
N PHE A 26 -15.90 -0.15 6.84
CA PHE A 26 -17.18 -0.69 6.41
C PHE A 26 -17.51 -1.94 7.22
N THR A 27 -18.67 -1.93 7.88
CA THR A 27 -19.16 -3.06 8.68
C THR A 27 -20.33 -3.73 7.97
N GLY A 28 -20.36 -5.06 7.95
CA GLY A 28 -21.46 -5.84 7.36
C GLY A 28 -21.50 -5.82 5.82
N GLN A 29 -20.40 -5.43 5.17
CA GLN A 29 -20.25 -5.43 3.71
C GLN A 29 -19.14 -6.39 3.32
N THR A 30 -19.27 -7.05 2.18
CA THR A 30 -18.18 -7.90 1.69
C THR A 30 -17.05 -7.04 1.13
N ARG A 31 -15.83 -7.60 1.12
CA ARG A 31 -14.68 -6.97 0.45
C ARG A 31 -15.01 -6.56 -1.00
N GLN A 32 -15.75 -7.40 -1.72
CA GLN A 32 -16.12 -7.14 -3.12
C GLN A 32 -17.08 -5.96 -3.25
N ASP A 33 -18.05 -5.81 -2.34
CA ASP A 33 -18.98 -4.68 -2.35
C ASP A 33 -18.24 -3.35 -2.12
N VAL A 34 -17.28 -3.35 -1.20
CA VAL A 34 -16.44 -2.19 -0.93
C VAL A 34 -15.57 -1.83 -2.14
N ILE A 35 -14.99 -2.83 -2.81
CA ILE A 35 -14.22 -2.62 -4.04
C ILE A 35 -15.10 -1.98 -5.13
N ASN A 36 -16.29 -2.51 -5.36
CA ASN A 36 -17.22 -2.00 -6.36
C ASN A 36 -17.65 -0.55 -6.04
N TYR A 37 -17.91 -0.26 -4.77
CA TYR A 37 -18.24 1.07 -4.29
C TYR A 37 -17.10 2.07 -4.56
N LEU A 38 -15.86 1.72 -4.21
CA LEU A 38 -14.70 2.58 -4.43
C LEU A 38 -14.44 2.82 -5.91
N GLN A 39 -14.58 1.79 -6.77
CA GLN A 39 -14.46 1.93 -8.22
C GLN A 39 -15.53 2.86 -8.79
N HIS A 40 -16.78 2.71 -8.33
CA HIS A 40 -17.87 3.60 -8.73
C HIS A 40 -17.57 5.06 -8.34
N LYS A 41 -17.09 5.29 -7.12
CA LYS A 41 -16.72 6.63 -6.65
C LYS A 41 -15.57 7.25 -7.42
N ALA A 42 -14.52 6.47 -7.69
CA ALA A 42 -13.39 6.94 -8.51
C ALA A 42 -13.87 7.38 -9.90
N ARG A 43 -14.75 6.58 -10.54
CA ARG A 43 -15.36 6.93 -11.82
C ARG A 43 -16.19 8.22 -11.75
N GLN A 44 -16.98 8.42 -10.70
CA GLN A 44 -17.76 9.67 -10.52
C GLN A 44 -16.87 10.90 -10.41
N CYS A 45 -15.67 10.76 -9.85
CA CYS A 45 -14.69 11.84 -9.70
C CYS A 45 -13.77 12.00 -10.92
N GLY A 46 -13.89 11.16 -11.96
CA GLY A 46 -12.95 11.17 -13.09
C GLY A 46 -11.56 10.65 -12.72
N GLU A 47 -11.43 9.90 -11.63
CA GLU A 47 -10.18 9.36 -11.12
C GLU A 47 -10.04 7.86 -11.45
N GLN A 48 -8.79 7.42 -11.62
CA GLN A 48 -8.47 6.00 -11.75
C GLN A 48 -8.18 5.40 -10.38
N LEU A 49 -8.69 4.20 -10.10
CA LEU A 49 -8.46 3.47 -8.85
C LEU A 49 -7.64 2.21 -9.11
N ARG A 50 -6.58 2.00 -8.32
CA ARG A 50 -5.82 0.75 -8.25
C ARG A 50 -5.95 0.18 -6.85
N ILE A 51 -6.38 -1.08 -6.76
CA ILE A 51 -6.47 -1.79 -5.49
C ILE A 51 -5.24 -2.69 -5.33
N VAL A 52 -4.61 -2.64 -4.16
CA VAL A 52 -3.42 -3.42 -3.82
C VAL A 52 -3.65 -4.21 -2.54
N GLU A 53 -2.89 -5.28 -2.33
CA GLU A 53 -2.96 -6.11 -1.12
C GLU A 53 -2.02 -5.58 -0.03
N SER A 54 -0.87 -5.03 -0.43
CA SER A 54 0.14 -4.41 0.42
C SER A 54 0.63 -3.11 -0.20
N PHE A 55 1.11 -2.20 0.65
CA PHE A 55 1.97 -1.10 0.25
C PHE A 55 3.41 -1.49 0.57
N ASP A 56 3.89 -2.63 0.05
CA ASP A 56 5.24 -3.07 0.38
C ASP A 56 6.24 -1.94 0.11
N GLU A 57 7.00 -1.61 1.16
CA GLU A 57 8.19 -0.79 1.05
C GLU A 57 9.12 -1.45 0.01
N PRO A 58 9.84 -0.68 -0.83
CA PRO A 58 10.76 -1.26 -1.79
C PRO A 58 11.68 -2.25 -1.07
N GLU A 59 11.64 -3.52 -1.50
CA GLU A 59 12.56 -4.55 -1.02
C GLU A 59 13.99 -4.02 -1.14
N GLY A 60 14.61 -3.72 0.01
CA GLY A 60 16.04 -3.53 0.15
C GLY A 60 16.65 -2.43 -0.72
N ALA A 61 16.67 -1.20 -0.20
CA ALA A 61 17.94 -0.48 -0.24
C ALA A 61 19.02 -1.46 0.27
N GLU A 62 19.92 -1.88 -0.61
CA GLU A 62 21.03 -2.78 -0.29
C GLU A 62 21.64 -2.29 1.03
N ARG A 63 21.44 -3.07 2.11
CA ARG A 63 22.17 -2.85 3.35
C ARG A 63 23.63 -3.08 2.97
N LEU A 64 24.37 -2.00 2.73
CA LEU A 64 25.81 -2.01 2.52
C LEU A 64 26.40 -2.98 3.53
N THR A 65 26.95 -4.08 3.05
CA THR A 65 27.55 -5.05 3.95
C THR A 65 28.85 -4.46 4.48
N GLU A 66 29.33 -4.88 5.66
CA GLU A 66 30.63 -4.41 6.18
C GLU A 66 31.79 -4.60 5.18
N ARG A 67 31.66 -5.56 4.25
CA ARG A 67 32.60 -5.77 3.14
C ARG A 67 32.61 -4.61 2.14
N ASP A 68 31.46 -4.03 1.85
CA ASP A 68 31.33 -2.91 0.90
C ASP A 68 31.92 -1.62 1.49
N ILE A 69 31.72 -1.38 2.79
CA ILE A 69 32.32 -0.26 3.52
C ILE A 69 33.85 -0.36 3.52
N ARG A 70 34.41 -1.56 3.79
CA ARG A 70 35.87 -1.77 3.78
C ARG A 70 36.49 -1.60 2.39
N HIS A 71 35.76 -1.94 1.33
CA HIS A 71 36.27 -1.75 -0.04
C HIS A 71 36.29 -0.28 -0.45
N MET A 72 35.33 0.52 0.02
CA MET A 72 35.31 1.97 -0.24
C MET A 72 36.45 2.71 0.48
N MET A 73 36.78 2.34 1.72
CA MET A 73 37.86 3.01 2.48
C MET A 73 39.27 2.77 1.92
N LYS A 74 39.49 1.71 1.13
CA LYS A 74 40.81 1.42 0.53
C LYS A 74 41.12 2.22 -0.74
N ARG A 75 40.15 2.97 -1.27
CA ARG A 75 40.32 3.75 -2.51
C ARG A 75 40.80 5.19 -2.28
N ASN A 76 40.86 5.63 -1.02
CA ASN A 76 41.18 7.01 -0.64
C ASN A 76 42.51 7.17 0.14
N PHE A 77 43.38 6.17 0.12
CA PHE A 77 44.73 6.24 0.69
C PHE A 77 45.77 5.84 -0.34
#